data_AF-G3TV49-F1
#
_entry.id   AF-G3TV49-F1
#
_cell.length_a   1.000
_cell.length_b   1.000
_cell.length_c   1.000
_cell.angle_alpha   90.00
_cell.angle_beta   90.00
_cell.angle_gamma   90.00
#
_symmetry.space_group_name_H-M   'P 1'
#
loop_
_entity.id
_entity.type
_entity.pdbx_description
1 polymer ?
#
loop_
_entity_poly.entity_id
_entity_poly.type
_entity_poly.pdbx_seq_one_letter_code
_entity_poly.pdbx_strand_id
1 'polypeptide(L)'
;RAVAPDPAPTGHTLCPFPPQNFLLLLGTLLSCGLGGSAQGPGEWTPWGSWTHCSSSCGQGVSVRSRRCIRFPGEEPCWGDTHEYRLCQLPDCPPSAVPFRDLQCALYNGRPVLGTQKTYQWVPFHGAPNQCDLNCLAEGHAFYHSFGRVLDGTPCSPGVEGLCVAGRCLSAGCDGLLGSGTREDRCGRCGGANDSCLFVQRVFRDAGDHP
;
A
#
# COMPACT_ATOMS: atom_id res chain seq x y z
N ARG A 1 25.74 16.38 -3.16
CA ARG A 1 24.92 15.31 -2.53
C ARG A 1 23.62 15.97 -2.13
N ALA A 2 22.60 15.91 -3.00
CA ALA A 2 21.31 16.55 -2.75
C ALA A 2 20.52 15.65 -1.78
N VAL A 3 20.21 16.18 -0.61
CA VAL A 3 19.32 15.56 0.37
C VAL A 3 17.90 15.88 -0.06
N ALA A 4 17.11 14.84 -0.35
CA ALA A 4 15.67 15.01 -0.54
C ALA A 4 15.03 15.26 0.84
N PRO A 5 14.08 16.21 0.97
CA PRO A 5 13.40 16.43 2.24
C PRO A 5 12.36 15.33 2.48
N ASP A 6 12.27 14.88 3.74
CA ASP A 6 11.27 13.94 4.23
C ASP A 6 9.84 14.46 3.99
N PRO A 7 8.87 13.60 3.65
CA PRO A 7 7.46 13.97 3.69
C PRO A 7 6.98 14.09 5.14
N ALA A 8 6.46 15.27 5.47
CA ALA A 8 5.88 15.61 6.78
C ALA A 8 4.70 14.67 7.16
N PRO A 9 4.45 14.47 8.47
CA PRO A 9 3.39 13.59 8.95
C PRO A 9 2.00 14.15 8.59
N THR A 10 1.11 13.27 8.16
CA THR A 10 -0.29 13.57 7.87
C THR A 10 -1.02 13.99 9.15
N GLY A 11 -1.17 15.30 9.35
CA GLY A 11 -2.04 15.86 10.38
C GLY A 11 -3.51 15.62 10.03
N HIS A 12 -4.24 14.97 10.93
CA HIS A 12 -5.70 14.99 10.91
C HIS A 12 -6.16 16.40 11.29
N THR A 13 -6.55 17.22 10.31
CA THR A 13 -7.09 18.56 10.57
C THR A 13 -8.62 18.50 10.51
N LEU A 14 -9.22 18.64 11.69
CA LEU A 14 -10.64 18.91 11.92
C LEU A 14 -11.08 20.15 11.13
N CYS A 15 -12.24 20.07 10.46
CA CYS A 15 -12.86 21.20 9.76
C CYS A 15 -13.02 22.40 10.70
N PRO A 16 -12.74 23.64 10.24
CA PRO A 16 -12.98 24.84 11.03
C PRO A 16 -14.50 25.07 11.14
N PHE A 17 -15.04 24.98 12.35
CA PHE A 17 -16.34 25.55 12.66
C PHE A 17 -16.24 27.08 12.62
N PRO A 18 -17.17 27.81 11.97
CA PRO A 18 -17.22 29.25 12.09
C PRO A 18 -17.60 29.64 13.54
N PRO A 19 -17.03 30.73 14.10
CA PRO A 19 -17.32 31.14 15.47
C PRO A 19 -18.77 31.60 15.61
N GLN A 20 -19.40 31.15 16.69
CA GLN A 20 -20.79 31.43 17.04
C GLN A 20 -21.00 32.92 17.37
N ASN A 21 -21.93 33.56 16.67
CA ASN A 21 -23.00 34.47 17.17
C ASN A 21 -23.32 35.57 16.15
N PHE A 22 -24.45 35.45 15.46
CA PHE A 22 -25.58 36.39 15.60
C PHE A 22 -26.82 35.81 14.90
N LEU A 23 -27.96 35.93 15.56
CA LEU A 23 -29.28 35.52 15.11
C LEU A 23 -29.72 36.19 13.79
N LEU A 24 -30.69 35.55 13.11
CA LEU A 24 -31.43 35.92 11.89
C LEU A 24 -30.79 35.29 10.62
N LEU A 25 -31.42 34.43 9.81
CA LEU A 25 -32.83 34.18 9.53
C LEU A 25 -33.10 32.68 9.31
N LEU A 26 -34.34 32.26 9.57
CA LEU A 26 -34.90 31.00 9.13
C LEU A 26 -34.77 30.83 7.61
N GLY A 27 -34.30 29.66 7.18
CA GLY A 27 -34.51 29.17 5.81
C GLY A 27 -33.26 28.62 5.14
N THR A 28 -32.90 27.36 5.46
CA THR A 28 -32.33 26.32 4.55
C THR A 28 -31.53 25.27 5.34
N LEU A 29 -32.21 24.50 6.18
CA LEU A 29 -31.71 23.17 6.58
C LEU A 29 -32.17 22.18 5.52
N LEU A 30 -31.38 22.02 4.47
CA LEU A 30 -31.40 20.93 3.47
C LEU A 30 -30.30 21.32 2.47
N SER A 31 -29.04 20.91 2.58
CA SER A 31 -28.59 19.62 2.08
C SER A 31 -27.12 19.43 2.47
N CYS A 32 -26.82 18.64 3.51
CA CYS A 32 -25.52 17.98 3.58
C CYS A 32 -25.75 16.53 3.15
N GLY A 33 -25.95 16.38 1.84
CA GLY A 33 -26.11 15.10 1.18
C GLY A 33 -24.78 14.67 0.56
N LEU A 34 -24.32 13.49 0.99
CA LEU A 34 -23.38 12.60 0.33
C LEU A 34 -21.97 13.12 0.01
N GLY A 35 -20.99 12.61 0.77
CA GLY A 35 -19.85 11.89 0.18
C GLY A 35 -19.04 12.61 -0.90
N GLY A 36 -18.92 13.94 -0.83
CA GLY A 36 -17.95 14.66 -1.64
C GLY A 36 -16.56 14.37 -1.09
N SER A 37 -15.82 13.46 -1.72
CA SER A 37 -14.36 13.48 -1.64
C SER A 37 -13.94 14.92 -1.82
N ALA A 38 -13.29 15.50 -0.81
CA ALA A 38 -12.86 16.88 -0.83
C ALA A 38 -11.89 17.06 -2.00
N GLN A 39 -12.42 17.48 -3.14
CA GLN A 39 -11.67 17.82 -4.33
C GLN A 39 -11.16 19.22 -4.06
N GLY A 40 -9.83 19.39 -3.97
CA GLY A 40 -9.22 20.72 -3.96
C GLY A 40 -9.64 21.54 -5.20
N PRO A 41 -9.21 22.81 -5.33
CA PRO A 41 -9.66 23.68 -6.41
C PRO A 41 -9.19 23.24 -7.81
N GLY A 42 -8.19 22.34 -7.91
CA GLY A 42 -7.77 21.74 -9.17
C GLY A 42 -8.69 20.60 -9.64
N GLU A 43 -8.75 20.39 -10.94
CA GLU A 43 -9.56 19.34 -11.56
C GLU A 43 -8.71 18.08 -11.82
N TRP A 44 -9.15 16.93 -11.31
CA TRP A 44 -8.52 15.65 -11.65
C TRP A 44 -8.90 15.21 -13.06
N THR A 45 -7.92 14.77 -13.85
CA THR A 45 -8.24 13.98 -15.04
C THR A 45 -8.94 12.68 -14.62
N PRO A 46 -9.74 12.07 -15.51
CA PRO A 46 -10.14 10.68 -15.32
C PRO A 46 -8.93 9.79 -15.07
N TRP A 47 -9.14 8.73 -14.29
CA TRP A 47 -8.13 7.71 -14.13
C TRP A 47 -7.79 7.06 -15.47
N GLY A 48 -6.51 6.89 -15.74
CA GLY A 48 -6.04 6.09 -16.86
C GLY A 48 -6.40 4.61 -16.71
N SER A 49 -6.14 3.85 -17.77
CA SER A 49 -6.21 2.40 -17.71
C SER A 49 -5.14 1.83 -16.78
N TRP A 50 -5.43 0.67 -16.21
CA TRP A 50 -4.45 -0.09 -15.45
C TRP A 50 -3.35 -0.62 -16.35
N THR A 51 -2.10 -0.53 -15.90
CA THR A 51 -0.96 -1.19 -16.56
C THR A 51 -1.10 -2.71 -16.49
N HIS A 52 -0.33 -3.39 -17.34
CA HIS A 52 -0.06 -4.82 -17.14
C HIS A 52 0.53 -5.07 -15.75
N CYS A 53 0.33 -6.31 -15.28
CA CYS A 53 0.84 -6.76 -14.00
C CYS A 53 2.38 -6.73 -14.01
N SER A 54 2.99 -6.31 -12.91
CA SER A 54 4.46 -6.30 -12.79
C SER A 54 5.08 -7.71 -12.80
N SER A 55 4.29 -8.73 -12.46
CA SER A 55 4.67 -10.15 -12.50
C SER A 55 4.09 -10.85 -13.72
N SER A 56 4.71 -11.97 -14.12
CA SER A 56 4.21 -12.86 -15.17
C SER A 56 3.48 -14.10 -14.62
N CYS A 57 3.60 -14.36 -13.31
CA CYS A 57 2.93 -15.42 -12.56
C CYS A 57 2.75 -14.97 -11.10
N GLY A 58 1.90 -15.66 -10.36
CA GLY A 58 1.64 -15.37 -8.95
C GLY A 58 1.08 -13.96 -8.72
N GLN A 59 1.59 -13.28 -7.69
CA GLN A 59 1.15 -11.94 -7.32
C GLN A 59 2.03 -10.86 -7.93
N GLY A 60 1.41 -9.75 -8.32
CA GLY A 60 2.11 -8.55 -8.77
C GLY A 60 1.28 -7.29 -8.57
N VAL A 61 1.76 -6.19 -9.14
CA VAL A 61 1.13 -4.87 -9.03
C VAL A 61 0.75 -4.36 -10.41
N SER A 62 -0.47 -3.85 -10.52
CA SER A 62 -0.88 -2.98 -11.63
C SER A 62 -1.05 -1.56 -11.12
N VAL A 63 -0.67 -0.59 -11.94
CA VAL A 63 -0.73 0.84 -11.59
C VAL A 63 -1.70 1.54 -12.53
N ARG A 64 -2.45 2.51 -12.02
CA ARG A 64 -3.12 3.52 -12.86
C ARG A 64 -2.77 4.90 -12.34
N SER A 65 -2.80 5.87 -13.23
CA SER A 65 -2.44 7.25 -12.90
C SER A 65 -3.49 8.24 -13.39
N ARG A 66 -3.52 9.39 -12.73
CA ARG A 66 -4.29 10.58 -13.13
C ARG A 66 -3.44 11.82 -12.90
N ARG A 67 -3.83 12.93 -13.50
CA ARG A 67 -3.12 14.21 -13.37
C ARG A 67 -4.04 15.27 -12.78
N CYS A 68 -3.48 16.14 -11.97
CA CYS A 68 -4.17 17.32 -11.49
C CYS A 68 -3.98 18.44 -12.50
N ILE A 69 -5.07 18.92 -13.10
CA ILE A 69 -5.09 20.10 -13.95
C ILE A 69 -5.28 21.31 -13.05
N ARG A 70 -4.34 22.26 -13.11
CA ARG A 70 -4.38 23.52 -12.36
C ARG A 70 -3.60 24.61 -13.08
N PHE A 71 -3.98 25.86 -12.85
CA PHE A 71 -3.23 27.02 -13.29
C PHE A 71 -2.05 27.33 -12.34
N PRO A 72 -1.02 28.05 -12.81
CA PRO A 72 0.06 28.54 -11.94
C PRO A 72 -0.51 29.39 -10.80
N GLY A 73 -0.23 29.01 -9.56
CA GLY A 73 -0.69 29.74 -8.36
C GLY A 73 -1.92 29.15 -7.66
N GLU A 74 -2.62 28.18 -8.26
CA GLU A 74 -3.77 27.51 -7.62
C GLU A 74 -3.35 26.44 -6.61
N GLU A 75 -4.20 25.96 -5.72
CA GLU A 75 -3.79 24.83 -4.87
C GLU A 75 -3.74 23.51 -5.67
N PRO A 76 -2.85 22.56 -5.30
CA PRO A 76 -2.85 21.23 -5.89
C PRO A 76 -4.12 20.46 -5.49
N CYS A 77 -4.53 19.54 -6.36
CA CYS A 77 -5.61 18.61 -6.06
C CYS A 77 -5.23 17.74 -4.86
N TRP A 78 -6.21 17.46 -4.01
CA TRP A 78 -6.04 16.55 -2.88
C TRP A 78 -6.22 15.10 -3.31
N GLY A 79 -5.41 14.22 -2.72
CA GLY A 79 -5.39 12.78 -3.01
C GLY A 79 -4.26 12.34 -3.92
N ASP A 80 -4.17 11.04 -4.15
CA ASP A 80 -3.04 10.44 -4.85
C ASP A 80 -3.13 10.60 -6.37
N THR A 81 -1.96 10.75 -7.00
CA THR A 81 -1.80 10.77 -8.47
C THR A 81 -1.75 9.37 -9.07
N HIS A 82 -1.51 8.36 -8.23
CA HIS A 82 -1.36 6.96 -8.61
C HIS A 82 -2.19 6.09 -7.68
N GLU A 83 -2.77 5.04 -8.24
CA GLU A 83 -3.36 3.96 -7.50
C GLU A 83 -2.72 2.65 -7.91
N TYR A 84 -2.64 1.74 -6.96
CA TYR A 84 -2.00 0.44 -7.11
C TYR A 84 -3.03 -0.63 -6.77
N ARG A 85 -3.13 -1.65 -7.61
CA ARG A 85 -3.96 -2.82 -7.34
C ARG A 85 -3.13 -4.08 -7.35
N LEU A 86 -3.53 -5.04 -6.52
CA LEU A 86 -3.04 -6.40 -6.61
C LEU A 86 -3.55 -7.02 -7.92
N CYS A 87 -2.66 -7.63 -8.68
CA CYS A 87 -3.02 -8.53 -9.76
C CYS A 87 -2.61 -9.95 -9.39
N GLN A 88 -3.55 -10.88 -9.54
CA GLN A 88 -3.33 -12.31 -9.31
C GLN A 88 -3.28 -13.02 -10.66
N LEU A 89 -2.17 -13.69 -10.91
CA LEU A 89 -1.91 -14.53 -12.08
C LEU A 89 -1.85 -16.00 -11.65
N PRO A 90 -1.85 -16.94 -12.60
CA PRO A 90 -1.60 -18.35 -12.29
C PRO A 90 -0.30 -18.52 -11.50
N ASP A 91 -0.27 -19.51 -10.61
CA ASP A 91 0.89 -19.76 -9.77
C ASP A 91 2.17 -19.93 -10.57
N CYS A 92 3.27 -19.45 -10.00
CA CYS A 92 4.57 -19.58 -10.62
C CYS A 92 5.00 -21.06 -10.68
N PRO A 93 5.70 -21.48 -11.74
CA PRO A 93 6.21 -22.84 -11.82
C PRO A 93 7.18 -23.11 -10.65
N PRO A 94 7.34 -24.37 -10.20
CA PRO A 94 8.22 -24.70 -9.08
C PRO A 94 9.69 -24.31 -9.28
N SER A 95 10.11 -24.16 -10.54
CA SER A 95 11.45 -23.70 -10.91
C SER A 95 11.60 -22.17 -10.95
N ALA A 96 10.54 -21.42 -10.66
CA ALA A 96 10.61 -19.96 -10.65
C ALA A 96 11.48 -19.48 -9.49
N VAL A 97 12.38 -18.56 -9.80
CA VAL A 97 13.18 -17.87 -8.79
C VAL A 97 12.35 -16.72 -8.23
N PRO A 98 12.23 -16.57 -6.90
CA PRO A 98 11.49 -15.45 -6.33
C PRO A 98 12.14 -14.11 -6.73
N PHE A 99 11.31 -13.07 -6.85
CA PHE A 99 11.74 -11.83 -7.47
C PHE A 99 12.83 -11.10 -6.67
N ARG A 100 12.81 -11.21 -5.33
CA ARG A 100 13.84 -10.61 -4.47
C ARG A 100 15.19 -11.33 -4.61
N ASP A 101 15.18 -12.65 -4.69
CA ASP A 101 16.38 -13.48 -4.93
C ASP A 101 17.05 -13.11 -6.25
N LEU A 102 16.25 -12.98 -7.32
CA LEU A 102 16.76 -12.52 -8.61
C LEU A 102 17.41 -11.13 -8.51
N GLN A 103 16.79 -10.20 -7.79
CA GLN A 103 17.31 -8.84 -7.62
C GLN A 103 18.65 -8.81 -6.87
N CYS A 104 18.83 -9.62 -5.82
CA CYS A 104 20.14 -9.78 -5.17
C CYS A 104 21.16 -10.44 -6.12
N ALA A 105 20.74 -11.50 -6.83
CA ALA A 105 21.61 -12.25 -7.73
C ALA A 105 22.17 -11.41 -8.89
N LEU A 106 21.50 -10.32 -9.30
CA LEU A 106 22.01 -9.37 -10.29
C LEU A 106 23.37 -8.76 -9.90
N TYR A 107 23.70 -8.74 -8.60
CA TYR A 107 24.95 -8.21 -8.06
C TYR A 107 26.00 -9.29 -7.79
N ASN A 108 25.71 -10.56 -8.05
CA ASN A 108 26.67 -11.66 -7.87
C ASN A 108 27.89 -11.46 -8.75
N GLY A 109 29.08 -11.70 -8.20
CA GLY A 109 30.34 -11.55 -8.93
C GLY A 109 30.72 -10.11 -9.28
N ARG A 110 29.94 -9.10 -8.85
CA ARG A 110 30.27 -7.68 -9.04
C ARG A 110 31.01 -7.14 -7.81
N PRO A 111 32.06 -6.32 -7.99
CA PRO A 111 32.77 -5.72 -6.88
C PRO A 111 31.88 -4.70 -6.15
N VAL A 112 31.91 -4.73 -4.81
CA VAL A 112 31.17 -3.77 -3.98
C VAL A 112 31.91 -2.44 -3.94
N LEU A 113 31.16 -1.33 -3.99
CA LEU A 113 31.70 0.03 -4.00
C LEU A 113 32.81 0.21 -2.95
N GLY A 114 34.01 0.55 -3.43
CA GLY A 114 35.19 0.78 -2.58
C GLY A 114 36.09 -0.45 -2.34
N THR A 115 35.76 -1.62 -2.89
CA THR A 115 36.59 -2.82 -2.78
C THR A 115 36.65 -3.61 -4.10
N GLN A 116 37.69 -4.44 -4.28
CA GLN A 116 37.80 -5.38 -5.40
C GLN A 116 37.14 -6.75 -5.11
N LYS A 117 36.53 -6.91 -3.93
CA LYS A 117 35.96 -8.18 -3.50
C LYS A 117 34.57 -8.36 -4.08
N THR A 118 34.29 -9.60 -4.50
CA THR A 118 33.01 -10.02 -5.05
C THR A 118 32.38 -11.05 -4.12
N TYR A 119 31.05 -11.15 -4.14
CA TYR A 119 30.29 -12.02 -3.26
C TYR A 119 29.12 -12.66 -4.02
N GLN A 120 28.55 -13.70 -3.42
CA GLN A 120 27.22 -14.20 -3.74
C GLN A 120 26.23 -13.58 -2.75
N TRP A 121 25.09 -13.15 -3.24
CA TRP A 121 24.12 -12.36 -2.49
C TRP A 121 22.80 -13.10 -2.37
N VAL A 122 22.29 -13.16 -1.14
CA VAL A 122 20.96 -13.70 -0.83
C VAL A 122 20.10 -12.64 -0.14
N PRO A 123 18.77 -12.68 -0.26
CA PRO A 123 17.89 -11.71 0.40
C PRO A 123 18.09 -11.65 1.92
N PHE A 124 18.17 -10.43 2.46
CA PHE A 124 18.17 -10.19 3.90
C PHE A 124 16.92 -9.42 4.32
N HIS A 125 16.11 -10.04 5.19
CA HIS A 125 14.83 -9.49 5.66
C HIS A 125 14.89 -8.84 7.06
N GLY A 126 16.06 -8.82 7.71
CA GLY A 126 16.23 -8.28 9.06
C GLY A 126 16.41 -6.75 9.12
N ALA A 127 16.36 -6.05 8.00
CA ALA A 127 16.52 -4.60 7.96
C ALA A 127 15.19 -3.87 8.27
N PRO A 128 15.22 -2.63 8.81
CA PRO A 128 14.02 -1.91 9.23
C PRO A 128 12.99 -1.68 8.12
N ASN A 129 13.46 -1.29 6.92
CA ASN A 129 12.60 -1.16 5.76
C ASN A 129 12.63 -2.44 4.93
N GLN A 130 11.50 -3.14 4.91
CA GLN A 130 11.34 -4.39 4.16
C GLN A 130 11.48 -4.18 2.66
N CYS A 131 11.21 -2.99 2.12
CA CYS A 131 11.24 -2.72 0.69
C CYS A 131 12.56 -2.13 0.18
N ASP A 132 13.59 -2.13 1.02
CA ASP A 132 14.96 -1.95 0.59
C ASP A 132 15.55 -3.30 0.16
N LEU A 133 16.32 -3.29 -0.92
CA LEU A 133 17.04 -4.45 -1.44
C LEU A 133 18.31 -4.67 -0.61
N ASN A 134 18.11 -5.19 0.61
CA ASN A 134 19.18 -5.63 1.48
C ASN A 134 19.56 -7.07 1.14
N CYS A 135 20.83 -7.30 0.82
CA CYS A 135 21.34 -8.61 0.46
C CYS A 135 22.50 -8.99 1.38
N LEU A 136 22.42 -10.17 1.99
CA LEU A 136 23.48 -10.76 2.81
C LEU A 136 24.54 -11.38 1.89
N ALA A 137 25.82 -11.15 2.19
CA ALA A 137 26.90 -11.86 1.53
C ALA A 137 26.98 -13.30 2.06
N GLU A 138 26.77 -14.28 1.19
CA GLU A 138 26.74 -15.68 1.57
C GLU A 138 28.07 -16.11 2.23
N GLY A 139 27.98 -16.83 3.35
CA GLY A 139 29.12 -17.21 4.17
C GLY A 139 29.75 -16.07 4.99
N HIS A 140 29.15 -14.88 5.01
CA HIS A 140 29.67 -13.70 5.72
C HIS A 140 28.60 -13.07 6.61
N ALA A 141 29.04 -12.31 7.62
CA ALA A 141 28.18 -11.69 8.63
C ALA A 141 27.85 -10.21 8.32
N PHE A 142 27.74 -9.84 7.04
CA PHE A 142 27.37 -8.48 6.65
C PHE A 142 26.41 -8.50 5.46
N TYR A 143 25.53 -7.51 5.42
CA TYR A 143 24.66 -7.25 4.28
C TYR A 143 24.98 -5.90 3.65
N HIS A 144 24.61 -5.73 2.39
CA HIS A 144 24.69 -4.46 1.68
C HIS A 144 23.30 -4.08 1.13
N SER A 145 23.00 -2.79 1.11
CA SER A 145 21.78 -2.27 0.51
C SER A 145 22.06 -1.81 -0.91
N PHE A 146 21.33 -2.36 -1.87
CA PHE A 146 21.42 -2.00 -3.28
C PHE A 146 20.31 -1.04 -3.74
N GLY A 147 19.63 -0.39 -2.78
CA GLY A 147 18.54 0.55 -3.05
C GLY A 147 17.18 -0.03 -2.70
N ARG A 148 16.17 0.24 -3.52
CA ARG A 148 14.79 -0.24 -3.34
C ARG A 148 14.54 -1.48 -4.19
N VAL A 149 13.72 -2.40 -3.69
CA VAL A 149 13.23 -3.50 -4.52
C VAL A 149 12.27 -2.98 -5.60
N LEU A 150 12.14 -3.73 -6.68
CA LEU A 150 11.19 -3.45 -7.75
C LEU A 150 9.74 -3.58 -7.27
N ASP A 151 8.85 -2.75 -7.81
CA ASP A 151 7.44 -2.75 -7.43
C ASP A 151 6.78 -4.12 -7.73
N GLY A 152 6.03 -4.63 -6.74
CA GLY A 152 5.47 -5.97 -6.77
C GLY A 152 6.37 -7.06 -6.20
N THR A 153 7.57 -6.73 -5.71
CA THR A 153 8.34 -7.66 -4.88
C THR A 153 7.62 -7.88 -3.54
N PRO A 154 7.45 -9.14 -3.07
CA PRO A 154 6.94 -9.40 -1.73
C PRO A 154 7.78 -8.73 -0.63
N CYS A 155 7.12 -8.25 0.43
CA CYS A 155 7.78 -7.51 1.50
C CYS A 155 8.75 -8.41 2.31
N SER A 156 8.21 -9.46 2.93
CA SER A 156 8.98 -10.43 3.69
C SER A 156 8.26 -11.79 3.72
N PRO A 157 8.97 -12.90 3.94
CA PRO A 157 8.35 -14.20 4.16
C PRO A 157 7.33 -14.14 5.31
N GLY A 158 6.12 -14.63 5.07
CA GLY A 158 5.04 -14.65 6.07
C GLY A 158 4.34 -13.31 6.32
N VAL A 159 4.76 -12.22 5.65
CA VAL A 159 4.06 -10.94 5.70
C VAL A 159 3.29 -10.75 4.40
N GLU A 160 1.97 -10.60 4.49
CA GLU A 160 1.14 -10.25 3.35
C GLU A 160 1.40 -8.80 2.92
N GLY A 161 1.78 -8.61 1.67
CA GLY A 161 2.01 -7.29 1.10
C GLY A 161 3.06 -7.28 0.01
N LEU A 162 2.97 -6.26 -0.83
CA LEU A 162 3.91 -6.02 -1.93
C LEU A 162 4.58 -4.67 -1.74
N CYS A 163 5.84 -4.61 -2.12
CA CYS A 163 6.61 -3.38 -2.14
C CYS A 163 6.16 -2.51 -3.31
N VAL A 164 5.82 -1.26 -3.00
CA VAL A 164 5.44 -0.24 -3.98
C VAL A 164 6.04 1.09 -3.54
N ALA A 165 6.79 1.73 -4.45
CA ALA A 165 7.47 3.00 -4.18
C ALA A 165 8.38 3.00 -2.92
N GLY A 166 8.89 1.83 -2.53
CA GLY A 166 9.73 1.65 -1.33
C GLY A 166 8.96 1.46 -0.02
N ARG A 167 7.64 1.25 -0.07
CA ARG A 167 6.80 0.95 1.10
C ARG A 167 6.14 -0.41 0.95
N CYS A 168 5.97 -1.13 2.05
CA CYS A 168 5.21 -2.36 2.07
C CYS A 168 3.72 -2.05 2.16
N LEU A 169 2.95 -2.37 1.12
CA LEU A 169 1.52 -2.12 1.06
C LEU A 169 0.76 -3.46 1.00
N SER A 170 -0.21 -3.63 1.89
CA SER A 170 -1.16 -4.73 1.87
C SER A 170 -2.37 -4.37 1.01
N ALA A 171 -2.99 -5.37 0.37
CA ALA A 171 -4.24 -5.16 -0.36
C ALA A 171 -5.40 -5.02 0.62
N GLY A 172 -6.27 -4.04 0.42
CA GLY A 172 -7.59 -4.02 1.04
C GLY A 172 -8.50 -5.07 0.43
N CYS A 173 -9.67 -5.27 1.04
CA CYS A 173 -10.72 -6.15 0.48
C CYS A 173 -11.25 -5.67 -0.89
N ASP A 174 -10.96 -4.41 -1.25
CA ASP A 174 -11.26 -3.79 -2.54
C ASP A 174 -10.20 -4.10 -3.62
N GLY A 175 -9.15 -4.85 -3.26
CA GLY A 175 -8.04 -5.22 -4.15
C GLY A 175 -7.03 -4.09 -4.39
N LEU A 176 -7.21 -2.93 -3.75
CA LEU A 176 -6.30 -1.79 -3.85
C LEU A 176 -5.21 -1.89 -2.79
N LEU A 177 -3.95 -1.68 -3.19
CA LEU A 177 -2.80 -1.72 -2.30
C LEU A 177 -2.72 -0.40 -1.53
N GLY A 178 -2.70 -0.51 -0.19
CA GLY A 178 -2.63 0.65 0.69
C GLY A 178 -3.95 1.38 0.90
N SER A 179 -5.09 0.86 0.43
CA SER A 179 -6.41 1.46 0.69
C SER A 179 -6.80 1.40 2.16
N GLY A 180 -6.35 0.37 2.88
CA GLY A 180 -6.73 0.10 4.27
C GLY A 180 -8.19 -0.37 4.43
N THR A 181 -8.91 -0.56 3.33
CA THR A 181 -10.31 -1.02 3.34
C THR A 181 -10.38 -2.45 3.83
N ARG A 182 -11.24 -2.70 4.82
CA ARG A 182 -11.44 -4.01 5.44
C ARG A 182 -12.88 -4.47 5.26
N GLU A 183 -13.07 -5.79 5.34
CA GLU A 183 -14.41 -6.36 5.44
C GLU A 183 -15.03 -5.99 6.78
N ASP A 184 -16.34 -5.77 6.74
CA ASP A 184 -17.16 -5.67 7.95
C ASP A 184 -17.40 -7.07 8.55
N ARG A 185 -18.10 -7.15 9.68
CA ARG A 185 -18.40 -8.43 10.36
C ARG A 185 -19.30 -9.36 9.54
N CYS A 186 -19.90 -8.83 8.48
CA CYS A 186 -20.74 -9.54 7.55
C CYS A 186 -19.99 -10.01 6.30
N GLY A 187 -18.67 -9.77 6.21
CA GLY A 187 -17.86 -10.11 5.05
C GLY A 187 -18.06 -9.16 3.87
N ARG A 188 -18.71 -8.00 4.06
CA ARG A 188 -18.86 -6.99 3.02
C ARG A 188 -17.69 -6.00 3.10
N CYS A 189 -16.95 -5.87 2.01
CA CYS A 189 -15.86 -4.90 1.91
C CYS A 189 -16.36 -3.46 2.09
N GLY A 190 -15.80 -2.72 3.05
CA GLY A 190 -16.25 -1.37 3.39
C GLY A 190 -17.68 -1.29 3.91
N GLY A 191 -18.23 -2.41 4.39
CA GLY A 191 -19.61 -2.49 4.87
C GLY A 191 -19.85 -1.85 6.24
N ALA A 192 -21.13 -1.67 6.58
CA ALA A 192 -21.58 -1.00 7.80
C ALA A 192 -22.02 -1.97 8.91
N ASN A 193 -21.78 -3.28 8.77
CA ASN A 193 -22.27 -4.35 9.67
C ASN A 193 -23.81 -4.50 9.72
N ASP A 194 -24.51 -4.11 8.65
CA ASP A 194 -25.98 -4.10 8.57
C ASP A 194 -26.54 -5.16 7.61
N SER A 195 -25.68 -5.83 6.85
CA SER A 195 -26.05 -6.84 5.85
C SER A 195 -26.24 -8.25 6.43
N CYS A 196 -25.95 -8.44 7.72
CA CYS A 196 -26.07 -9.72 8.40
C CYS A 196 -26.53 -9.55 9.86
N LEU A 197 -27.05 -10.64 10.44
CA LEU A 197 -27.42 -10.70 11.86
C LEU A 197 -26.36 -11.48 12.63
N PHE A 198 -25.87 -10.91 13.73
CA PHE A 198 -24.94 -11.59 14.62
C PHE A 198 -25.68 -12.54 15.57
N VAL A 199 -25.42 -13.84 15.46
CA VAL A 199 -26.04 -14.86 16.32
C VAL A 199 -24.96 -15.49 17.21
N GLN A 200 -25.02 -15.22 18.52
CA GLN A 200 -24.16 -15.87 19.51
C GLN A 200 -24.95 -16.99 20.19
N ARG A 201 -24.50 -18.23 20.06
CA ARG A 201 -25.07 -19.37 20.79
C ARG A 201 -24.13 -19.78 21.92
N VAL A 202 -24.69 -19.92 23.12
CA VAL A 202 -23.99 -20.47 24.28
C VAL A 202 -24.27 -21.96 24.33
N PHE A 203 -23.25 -22.78 24.12
CA PHE A 203 -23.33 -24.21 24.41
C PHE A 203 -23.17 -24.40 25.92
N ARG A 204 -24.17 -25.00 26.56
CA ARG A 204 -24.02 -25.56 27.90
C ARG A 204 -23.72 -27.04 27.73
N ASP A 205 -22.57 -27.48 28.20
CA ASP A 205 -22.24 -28.91 28.30
C ASP A 205 -23.35 -29.60 29.09
N ALA A 206 -23.90 -30.66 28.49
CA ALA A 206 -24.79 -31.57 29.20
C ALA A 206 -23.95 -32.27 30.25
N GLY A 207 -24.04 -31.78 31.49
CA GLY A 207 -23.41 -32.41 32.64
C GLY A 207 -23.75 -33.89 32.68
N ASP A 208 -22.68 -34.67 32.73
CA ASP A 208 -22.56 -36.04 33.20
C ASP A 208 -23.77 -36.43 34.08
N HIS A 209 -24.65 -37.29 33.55
CA HIS A 209 -25.70 -37.90 34.34
C HIS A 209 -25.11 -39.16 35.01
N PRO A 210 -25.15 -39.25 36.37
CA PRO A 210 -24.67 -40.40 37.11
C PRO A 210 -25.54 -41.66 36.91
#